data_AF-A0A964AP28-F1
#
_entry.id   AF-A0A964AP28-F1
#
_cell.length_a   1.000
_cell.length_b   1.000
_cell.length_c   1.000
_cell.angle_alpha   90.00
_cell.angle_beta   90.00
_cell.angle_gamma   90.00
#
_symmetry.space_group_name_H-M   'P 1'
#
loop_
_entity.id
_entity.type
_entity.pdbx_description
1 polymer ?
#
loop_
_entity_poly.entity_id
_entity_poly.type
_entity_poly.pdbx_seq_one_letter_code
_entity_poly.pdbx_strand_id
1 'polypeptide(L)'
;MAEDRVRNEGPPAPRSAVKRLHVVPIDPPPDAQRVQRGARFAAEGERRSRYSLPVSLDSASPVGYRTRVPLTHAEGQEALDLLALTRPDAFGPGPAPTEQALFEECALGVLSSRQSTNFRGHKATLLGPSDAATLADLLRRLEGLDAPVLDGASHAHVVFAQPYRTPFTLLLTFVGHKPVLSLLGVPLRALRKRLQHVDDIPTIGYLQDLHLGILADAMERAAVLASGGRRRAQVFAAPFCSPEVRATNQAVIREIEDLCGLTGGERGRGWRVALVAQVGAVDDPSPIRPETCRKVGANLLAFRSERIQPGVNHEDKAPPQYQSRQDMHIPGALTEMAGRAAYNAFAHWTGCDRERAKELLLLERVDVLTPNGKQRLREIRAELEEITERTVANLPLWADLPLMKLLSKNAARGRKAFALAGQRIYIGGLDRQQIQVEGMDWQRSVRAAGAAAARSALVCELMGVVDLPEGCDLLAGICLMAGPVNQNDIGKEFYGYKDLLAGAWPQRDPTSLLVWTLKAKTVADPIGNEEQLLNPRRKGALVDLRAGPHEVVRLRVGGAFLPMRRRDGRVNGERAFGEVGNFVTDAEGAEIPGNRGSAWPEAWAAADPWETP
;
A
#
# COMPACT_ATOMS: atom_id res chain seq x y z
N MET A 1 49.29 14.79 -11.14
CA MET A 1 49.66 13.92 -10.01
C MET A 1 48.37 13.40 -9.43
N ALA A 2 48.13 12.11 -9.65
CA ALA A 2 47.01 11.39 -9.07
C ALA A 2 47.35 11.08 -7.61
N GLU A 3 46.50 11.47 -6.68
CA GLU A 3 46.58 11.01 -5.29
C GLU A 3 45.36 10.15 -4.99
N ASP A 4 45.66 8.88 -4.75
CA ASP A 4 44.80 7.82 -4.25
C ASP A 4 44.07 8.26 -2.97
N ARG A 5 42.75 8.43 -3.07
CA ARG A 5 41.88 8.30 -1.90
C ARG A 5 41.56 6.82 -1.71
N VAL A 6 42.42 6.15 -0.96
CA VAL A 6 42.15 4.83 -0.38
C VAL A 6 40.81 4.93 0.37
N ARG A 7 39.81 4.17 -0.12
CA ARG A 7 38.53 3.99 0.55
C ARG A 7 38.79 3.30 1.88
N ASN A 8 38.51 4.02 2.95
CA ASN A 8 38.58 3.52 4.31
C ASN A 8 37.37 2.59 4.53
N GLU A 9 37.48 1.33 4.11
CA GLU A 9 36.53 0.26 4.41
C GLU A 9 36.75 -0.22 5.86
N GLY A 10 36.40 0.64 6.82
CA GLY A 10 36.17 0.18 8.18
C GLY A 10 34.90 -0.69 8.23
N PRO A 11 34.81 -1.68 9.12
CA PRO A 11 33.59 -2.44 9.31
C PRO A 11 32.44 -1.47 9.66
N PRO A 12 31.24 -1.64 9.07
CA PRO A 12 30.12 -0.77 9.36
C PRO A 12 29.83 -0.78 10.86
N ALA A 13 29.64 0.40 11.44
CA ALA A 13 29.20 0.55 12.82
C ALA A 13 27.97 -0.35 13.09
N PRO A 14 27.86 -0.97 14.27
CA PRO A 14 26.75 -1.86 14.57
C PRO A 14 25.44 -1.10 14.37
N ARG A 15 24.62 -1.58 13.41
CA ARG A 15 23.30 -1.01 13.11
C ARG A 15 22.51 -0.91 14.42
N SER A 16 22.02 0.29 14.78
CA SER A 16 21.13 0.47 15.93
C SER A 16 20.05 -0.60 15.93
N ALA A 17 19.94 -1.35 17.03
CA ALA A 17 18.92 -2.39 17.21
C ALA A 17 17.51 -1.84 16.95
N VAL A 18 16.67 -2.66 16.31
CA VAL A 18 15.23 -2.39 16.12
C VAL A 18 14.62 -2.07 17.48
N LYS A 19 13.97 -0.90 17.63
CA LYS A 19 13.30 -0.58 18.90
C LYS A 19 12.03 -1.40 19.05
N ARG A 20 11.92 -2.10 20.18
CA ARG A 20 10.77 -2.93 20.51
C ARG A 20 9.48 -2.10 20.56
N LEU A 21 8.43 -2.66 19.98
CA LEU A 21 7.06 -2.18 20.06
C LEU A 21 6.33 -2.94 21.18
N HIS A 22 5.36 -2.28 21.82
CA HIS A 22 4.49 -2.90 22.80
C HIS A 22 3.04 -2.53 22.50
N VAL A 23 2.12 -3.36 22.98
CA VAL A 23 0.69 -3.15 22.83
C VAL A 23 0.29 -1.89 23.59
N VAL A 24 -0.41 -0.98 22.90
CA VAL A 24 -1.04 0.21 23.48
C VAL A 24 -2.50 0.19 23.04
N PRO A 25 -3.42 -0.34 23.87
CA PRO A 25 -4.82 -0.43 23.51
C PRO A 25 -5.44 0.96 23.38
N ILE A 26 -6.56 1.03 22.67
CA ILE A 26 -7.38 2.24 22.53
C ILE A 26 -8.58 2.07 23.43
N ASP A 27 -8.82 3.03 24.32
CA ASP A 27 -9.99 2.97 25.19
C ASP A 27 -11.27 3.07 24.35
N PRO A 28 -12.20 2.13 24.47
CA PRO A 28 -13.48 2.22 23.79
C PRO A 28 -14.31 3.36 24.40
N PRO A 29 -15.26 3.94 23.63
CA PRO A 29 -16.17 4.91 24.21
C PRO A 29 -17.10 4.23 25.24
N PRO A 30 -17.85 5.02 26.04
CA PRO A 30 -18.88 4.49 26.93
C PRO A 30 -19.85 3.57 26.19
N ASP A 31 -20.37 2.54 26.86
CA ASP A 31 -21.25 1.52 26.28
C ASP A 31 -22.41 2.11 25.46
N ALA A 32 -23.03 3.19 25.97
CA ALA A 32 -24.13 3.89 25.30
C ALA A 32 -23.76 4.55 23.95
N GLN A 33 -22.47 4.77 23.68
CA GLN A 33 -21.96 5.32 22.42
C GLN A 33 -21.37 4.25 21.49
N ARG A 34 -21.25 3.00 21.95
CA ARG A 34 -20.74 1.89 21.13
C ARG A 34 -21.78 1.52 20.10
N VAL A 35 -21.37 1.58 18.84
CA VAL A 35 -22.23 1.26 17.70
C VAL A 35 -21.47 0.40 16.71
N GLN A 36 -22.13 -0.64 16.21
CA GLN A 36 -21.64 -1.43 15.07
C GLN A 36 -22.15 -0.88 13.75
N ARG A 37 -21.54 -1.35 12.68
CA ARG A 37 -22.02 -1.12 11.32
C ARG A 37 -23.33 -1.87 11.09
N GLY A 38 -24.46 -1.20 11.31
CA GLY A 38 -25.79 -1.69 10.94
C GLY A 38 -26.11 -1.51 9.46
N ALA A 39 -25.40 -2.23 8.59
CA ALA A 39 -25.73 -2.26 7.15
C ALA A 39 -26.82 -3.30 6.87
N ARG A 40 -27.81 -2.95 6.06
CA ARG A 40 -28.90 -3.85 5.64
C ARG A 40 -29.06 -3.86 4.13
N PHE A 41 -29.71 -4.88 3.60
CA PHE A 41 -30.18 -4.83 2.22
C PHE A 41 -31.18 -3.68 2.03
N ALA A 42 -31.15 -3.07 0.84
CA ALA A 42 -32.16 -2.08 0.48
C ALA A 42 -33.51 -2.79 0.33
N ALA A 43 -34.57 -2.20 0.87
CA ALA A 43 -35.92 -2.72 0.70
C ALA A 43 -36.38 -2.59 -0.76
N GLU A 44 -37.45 -3.29 -1.13
CA GLU A 44 -38.04 -3.14 -2.44
C GLU A 44 -38.45 -1.68 -2.70
N GLY A 45 -38.08 -1.13 -3.86
CA GLY A 45 -38.29 0.28 -4.19
C GLY A 45 -37.34 1.28 -3.51
N GLU A 46 -36.55 0.87 -2.51
CA GLU A 46 -35.57 1.74 -1.87
C GLU A 46 -34.34 1.95 -2.78
N ARG A 47 -33.98 3.22 -2.99
CA ARG A 47 -32.76 3.54 -3.73
C ARG A 47 -31.53 3.16 -2.91
N ARG A 48 -30.81 2.13 -3.37
CA ARG A 48 -29.51 1.72 -2.81
C ARG A 48 -28.56 2.91 -2.63
N SER A 49 -27.98 3.00 -1.44
CA SER A 49 -26.97 4.00 -1.08
C SER A 49 -25.63 3.31 -0.77
N ARG A 50 -24.63 4.08 -0.28
CA ARG A 50 -23.37 3.49 0.19
C ARG A 50 -23.53 2.72 1.52
N TYR A 51 -24.65 2.90 2.21
CA TYR A 51 -24.98 2.27 3.48
C TYR A 51 -25.75 0.96 3.32
N SER A 52 -26.26 0.69 2.12
CA SER A 52 -26.91 -0.58 1.80
C SER A 52 -25.88 -1.67 1.55
N LEU A 53 -26.20 -2.90 1.95
CA LEU A 53 -25.42 -4.07 1.56
C LEU A 53 -25.47 -4.25 0.02
N PRO A 54 -24.37 -4.72 -0.60
CA PRO A 54 -24.35 -5.21 -1.96
C PRO A 54 -25.32 -6.37 -2.15
N VAL A 55 -26.02 -6.41 -3.28
CA VAL A 55 -26.97 -7.50 -3.61
C VAL A 55 -26.26 -8.83 -3.88
N SER A 56 -24.99 -8.79 -4.27
CA SER A 56 -24.14 -9.95 -4.49
C SER A 56 -22.68 -9.50 -4.65
N LEU A 57 -21.76 -10.47 -4.58
CA LEU A 57 -20.37 -10.33 -4.98
C LEU A 57 -20.00 -11.42 -5.98
N ASP A 58 -19.69 -11.01 -7.21
CA ASP A 58 -19.06 -11.86 -8.22
C ASP A 58 -17.67 -11.29 -8.53
N SER A 59 -16.64 -11.90 -7.93
CA SER A 59 -15.26 -11.44 -8.04
C SER A 59 -14.28 -12.58 -7.76
N ALA A 60 -13.22 -12.63 -8.56
CA ALA A 60 -12.10 -13.54 -8.35
C ALA A 60 -11.09 -13.03 -7.31
N SER A 61 -11.29 -11.83 -6.76
CA SER A 61 -10.41 -11.27 -5.74
C SER A 61 -10.36 -12.16 -4.49
N PRO A 62 -9.20 -12.32 -3.84
CA PRO A 62 -9.11 -13.02 -2.55
C PRO A 62 -9.85 -12.28 -1.43
N VAL A 63 -10.37 -11.07 -1.68
CA VAL A 63 -10.98 -10.20 -0.69
C VAL A 63 -12.46 -10.01 -0.95
N GLY A 64 -13.26 -10.25 0.10
CA GLY A 64 -14.68 -9.91 0.16
C GLY A 64 -14.96 -8.76 1.12
N TYR A 65 -16.24 -8.52 1.39
CA TYR A 65 -16.72 -7.59 2.42
C TYR A 65 -16.58 -8.26 3.79
N ARG A 66 -15.72 -7.70 4.65
CA ARG A 66 -15.33 -8.31 5.92
C ARG A 66 -15.62 -7.41 7.13
N THR A 67 -15.85 -8.05 8.27
CA THR A 67 -15.77 -7.46 9.61
C THR A 67 -14.35 -7.64 10.15
N ARG A 68 -13.96 -6.88 11.18
CA ARG A 68 -12.63 -7.07 11.80
C ARG A 68 -12.74 -8.14 12.88
N VAL A 69 -11.62 -8.84 13.07
CA VAL A 69 -11.48 -9.93 14.02
C VAL A 69 -10.85 -9.37 15.28
N PRO A 70 -11.51 -9.45 16.44
CA PRO A 70 -10.88 -9.09 17.71
C PRO A 70 -9.61 -9.90 17.95
N LEU A 71 -8.57 -9.22 18.43
CA LEU A 71 -7.36 -9.81 18.96
C LEU A 71 -7.35 -9.64 20.47
N THR A 72 -6.94 -10.66 21.20
CA THR A 72 -6.58 -10.52 22.61
C THR A 72 -5.28 -9.71 22.74
N HIS A 73 -5.03 -9.13 23.92
CA HIS A 73 -3.75 -8.49 24.21
C HIS A 73 -2.51 -9.35 23.86
N ALA A 74 -2.55 -10.66 24.14
CA ALA A 74 -1.44 -11.58 23.82
C ALA A 74 -1.26 -11.77 22.30
N GLU A 75 -2.36 -11.97 21.56
CA GLU A 75 -2.33 -12.02 20.09
C GLU A 75 -1.85 -10.70 19.48
N GLY A 76 -2.23 -9.57 20.09
CA GLY A 76 -1.72 -8.25 19.74
C GLY A 76 -0.21 -8.14 19.92
N GLN A 77 0.34 -8.70 20.99
CA GLN A 77 1.78 -8.71 21.24
C GLN A 77 2.54 -9.56 20.21
N GLU A 78 2.01 -10.73 19.86
CA GLU A 78 2.56 -11.58 18.78
C GLU A 78 2.50 -10.85 17.42
N ALA A 79 1.40 -10.16 17.12
CA ALA A 79 1.24 -9.41 15.88
C ALA A 79 2.24 -8.26 15.73
N LEU A 80 2.70 -7.66 16.84
CA LEU A 80 3.72 -6.60 16.81
C LEU A 80 5.11 -7.12 16.42
N ASP A 81 5.41 -8.40 16.64
CA ASP A 81 6.69 -8.99 16.22
C ASP A 81 6.83 -8.98 14.68
N LEU A 82 5.70 -9.05 13.96
CA LEU A 82 5.64 -8.91 12.50
C LEU A 82 6.07 -7.52 12.00
N LEU A 83 6.08 -6.51 12.87
CA LEU A 83 6.50 -5.14 12.54
C LEU A 83 7.98 -4.89 12.89
N ALA A 84 8.63 -5.88 13.50
CA ALA A 84 10.03 -5.86 13.90
C ALA A 84 10.83 -7.02 13.25
N LEU A 85 10.32 -7.60 12.16
CA LEU A 85 10.98 -8.69 11.45
C LEU A 85 12.40 -8.29 11.03
N THR A 86 13.34 -9.15 11.39
CA THR A 86 14.70 -9.14 10.87
C THR A 86 14.76 -9.95 9.58
N ARG A 87 15.73 -9.62 8.74
CA ARG A 87 16.04 -10.41 7.55
C ARG A 87 16.48 -11.81 7.97
N PRO A 88 16.14 -12.86 7.19
CA PRO A 88 16.68 -14.18 7.42
C PRO A 88 18.19 -14.19 7.14
N ASP A 89 18.94 -14.97 7.91
CA ASP A 89 20.38 -15.16 7.70
C ASP A 89 20.69 -16.35 6.78
N ALA A 90 19.77 -17.32 6.71
CA ALA A 90 19.83 -18.48 5.83
C ALA A 90 18.42 -19.04 5.59
N PHE A 91 18.26 -19.82 4.51
CA PHE A 91 17.13 -20.72 4.36
C PHE A 91 17.55 -22.16 4.60
N GLY A 92 16.78 -22.87 5.41
CA GLY A 92 17.00 -24.27 5.75
C GLY A 92 16.10 -25.23 4.95
N PRO A 93 16.30 -26.55 5.10
CA PRO A 93 15.39 -27.53 4.55
C PRO A 93 14.00 -27.39 5.17
N GLY A 94 12.96 -27.49 4.35
CA GLY A 94 11.59 -27.43 4.83
C GLY A 94 10.61 -27.99 3.80
N PRO A 95 9.35 -28.22 4.18
CA PRO A 95 8.34 -28.71 3.25
C PRO A 95 8.16 -27.72 2.10
N ALA A 96 7.81 -28.22 0.92
CA ALA A 96 7.36 -27.37 -0.20
C ALA A 96 6.13 -26.54 0.22
N PRO A 97 5.95 -25.32 -0.30
CA PRO A 97 4.71 -24.59 -0.07
C PRO A 97 3.59 -25.22 -0.89
N THR A 98 2.44 -25.41 -0.26
CA THR A 98 1.19 -25.77 -0.95
C THR A 98 0.69 -24.60 -1.82
N GLU A 99 -0.13 -24.85 -2.84
CA GLU A 99 -0.83 -23.79 -3.59
C GLU A 99 -1.63 -22.85 -2.66
N GLN A 100 -2.24 -23.37 -1.59
CA GLN A 100 -2.97 -22.56 -0.60
C GLN A 100 -2.07 -21.52 0.08
N ALA A 101 -0.92 -21.95 0.61
CA ALA A 101 0.04 -21.05 1.24
C ALA A 101 0.52 -19.97 0.27
N LEU A 102 0.84 -20.33 -0.99
CA LEU A 102 1.21 -19.31 -1.99
C LEU A 102 0.08 -18.33 -2.27
N PHE A 103 -1.17 -18.79 -2.34
CA PHE A 103 -2.32 -17.93 -2.58
C PHE A 103 -2.50 -16.89 -1.48
N GLU A 104 -2.39 -17.32 -0.23
CA GLU A 104 -2.50 -16.45 0.93
C GLU A 104 -1.33 -15.46 1.02
N GLU A 105 -0.12 -15.93 0.68
CA GLU A 105 1.06 -15.08 0.58
C GLU A 105 0.88 -14.00 -0.49
N CYS A 106 0.43 -14.37 -1.69
CA CYS A 106 0.10 -13.40 -2.75
C CYS A 106 -1.07 -12.49 -2.38
N ALA A 107 -2.06 -12.99 -1.63
CA ALA A 107 -3.21 -12.21 -1.17
C ALA A 107 -2.78 -11.07 -0.24
N LEU A 108 -1.87 -11.34 0.70
CA LEU A 108 -1.31 -10.33 1.61
C LEU A 108 -0.22 -9.46 0.96
N GLY A 109 0.46 -9.99 -0.05
CA GLY A 109 1.43 -9.28 -0.87
C GLY A 109 0.81 -8.56 -2.07
N VAL A 110 1.19 -8.97 -3.29
CA VAL A 110 0.93 -8.24 -4.54
C VAL A 110 -0.55 -7.94 -4.83
N LEU A 111 -1.49 -8.73 -4.28
CA LEU A 111 -2.92 -8.56 -4.55
C LEU A 111 -3.61 -7.53 -3.64
N SER A 112 -3.07 -7.26 -2.45
CA SER A 112 -3.76 -6.41 -1.47
C SER A 112 -2.83 -5.62 -0.54
N SER A 113 -1.56 -5.38 -0.90
CA SER A 113 -0.51 -4.69 -0.11
C SER A 113 -0.86 -3.25 0.33
N ARG A 114 -1.95 -3.10 1.10
CA ARG A 114 -2.52 -1.89 1.69
C ARG A 114 -2.47 -0.65 0.80
N GLN A 115 -2.96 -0.77 -0.42
CA GLN A 115 -3.15 0.38 -1.31
C GLN A 115 -4.51 1.04 -1.03
N SER A 116 -4.49 2.32 -0.65
CA SER A 116 -5.72 3.11 -0.43
C SER A 116 -6.45 3.45 -1.74
N THR A 117 -5.68 3.54 -2.82
CA THR A 117 -6.14 3.51 -4.21
C THR A 117 -5.63 2.22 -4.81
N ASN A 118 -6.52 1.25 -5.01
CA ASN A 118 -6.13 0.03 -5.68
C ASN A 118 -5.56 0.38 -7.07
N PHE A 119 -4.30 0.01 -7.31
CA PHE A 119 -3.53 0.34 -8.49
C PHE A 119 -3.10 -0.96 -9.19
N ARG A 120 -3.66 -1.22 -10.37
CA ARG A 120 -3.29 -2.38 -11.22
C ARG A 120 -1.99 -2.16 -11.99
N GLY A 121 -0.98 -1.59 -11.34
CA GLY A 121 0.34 -1.40 -11.93
C GLY A 121 1.41 -2.35 -11.43
N HIS A 122 1.03 -3.39 -10.67
CA HIS A 122 1.92 -4.46 -10.22
C HIS A 122 1.44 -5.81 -10.72
N LYS A 123 2.39 -6.69 -11.03
CA LYS A 123 2.17 -8.11 -11.30
C LYS A 123 3.37 -8.91 -10.81
N ALA A 124 3.20 -10.20 -10.55
CA ALA A 124 4.25 -11.08 -10.07
C ALA A 124 4.39 -12.34 -10.93
N THR A 125 5.63 -12.79 -11.10
CA THR A 125 5.95 -14.15 -11.56
C THR A 125 6.56 -14.90 -10.38
N LEU A 126 5.98 -16.05 -10.04
CA LEU A 126 6.47 -16.97 -9.02
C LEU A 126 7.36 -18.03 -9.67
N LEU A 127 8.57 -18.17 -9.14
CA LEU A 127 9.57 -19.13 -9.57
C LEU A 127 9.67 -20.25 -8.53
N GLY A 128 9.63 -21.51 -8.98
CA GLY A 128 9.82 -22.67 -8.11
C GLY A 128 11.28 -22.85 -7.70
N PRO A 129 11.62 -23.88 -6.90
CA PRO A 129 12.95 -24.04 -6.32
C PRO A 129 14.11 -23.98 -7.32
N SER A 130 13.99 -24.66 -8.47
CA SER A 130 15.04 -24.69 -9.49
C SER A 130 15.25 -23.32 -10.17
N ASP A 131 14.17 -22.65 -10.54
CA ASP A 131 14.24 -21.31 -11.15
C ASP A 131 14.64 -20.24 -10.11
N ALA A 132 14.30 -20.44 -8.83
CA ALA A 132 14.73 -19.60 -7.72
C ALA A 132 16.24 -19.70 -7.47
N ALA A 133 16.84 -20.90 -7.64
CA ALA A 133 18.29 -21.07 -7.61
C ALA A 133 18.97 -20.34 -8.78
N THR A 134 18.45 -20.49 -10.00
CA THR A 134 18.92 -19.71 -11.17
C THR A 134 18.82 -18.20 -10.92
N LEU A 135 17.71 -17.74 -10.34
CA LEU A 135 17.53 -16.34 -9.97
C LEU A 135 18.55 -15.90 -8.91
N ALA A 136 18.89 -16.73 -7.93
CA ALA A 136 19.91 -16.40 -6.93
C ALA A 136 21.27 -16.10 -7.59
N ASP A 137 21.68 -16.89 -8.57
CA ASP A 137 22.91 -16.63 -9.34
C ASP A 137 22.86 -15.30 -10.11
N LEU A 138 21.69 -14.96 -10.68
CA LEU A 138 21.49 -13.64 -11.30
C LEU A 138 21.55 -12.52 -10.26
N LEU A 139 20.92 -12.68 -9.09
CA LEU A 139 20.94 -11.67 -8.03
C LEU A 139 22.36 -11.39 -7.54
N ARG A 140 23.22 -12.41 -7.41
CA ARG A 140 24.64 -12.24 -7.02
C ARG A 140 25.46 -11.39 -7.99
N ARG A 141 25.01 -11.29 -9.24
CA ARG A 141 25.66 -10.48 -10.29
C ARG A 141 25.17 -9.03 -10.28
N LEU A 142 24.16 -8.68 -9.48
CA LEU A 142 23.68 -7.31 -9.34
C LEU A 142 24.58 -6.50 -8.40
N GLU A 143 24.82 -5.25 -8.76
CA GLU A 143 25.42 -4.26 -7.89
C GLU A 143 24.38 -3.56 -7.01
N GLY A 144 24.80 -3.12 -5.83
CA GLY A 144 23.95 -2.32 -4.93
C GLY A 144 22.85 -3.12 -4.23
N LEU A 145 23.06 -4.43 -4.00
CA LEU A 145 22.16 -5.25 -3.21
C LEU A 145 21.97 -4.66 -1.81
N ASP A 146 20.73 -4.64 -1.36
CA ASP A 146 20.35 -4.24 0.00
C ASP A 146 20.60 -5.35 1.02
N ALA A 147 20.68 -6.63 0.60
CA ALA A 147 20.84 -7.82 1.44
C ALA A 147 21.81 -8.83 0.81
N PRO A 148 22.34 -9.80 1.58
CA PRO A 148 22.96 -10.98 0.99
C PRO A 148 21.92 -11.82 0.22
N VAL A 149 22.37 -12.45 -0.86
CA VAL A 149 21.58 -13.46 -1.59
C VAL A 149 21.70 -14.79 -0.86
N LEU A 150 20.56 -15.43 -0.60
CA LEU A 150 20.51 -16.70 0.14
C LEU A 150 20.24 -17.86 -0.81
N ASP A 151 20.86 -19.01 -0.51
CA ASP A 151 20.53 -20.29 -1.14
C ASP A 151 19.35 -20.97 -0.45
N GLY A 152 18.81 -22.03 -1.06
CA GLY A 152 17.77 -22.86 -0.44
C GLY A 152 16.37 -22.21 -0.41
N ALA A 153 16.14 -21.16 -1.20
CA ALA A 153 14.81 -20.58 -1.34
C ALA A 153 13.83 -21.63 -1.88
N SER A 154 12.72 -21.83 -1.17
CA SER A 154 11.63 -22.70 -1.62
C SER A 154 10.95 -22.16 -2.89
N HIS A 155 10.95 -20.85 -3.05
CA HIS A 155 10.46 -20.16 -4.23
C HIS A 155 10.90 -18.70 -4.23
N ALA A 156 10.63 -17.98 -5.32
CA ALA A 156 10.88 -16.56 -5.41
C ALA A 156 9.74 -15.81 -6.10
N HIS A 157 9.50 -14.57 -5.67
CA HIS A 157 8.63 -13.61 -6.33
C HIS A 157 9.48 -12.65 -7.14
N VAL A 158 9.21 -12.53 -8.44
CA VAL A 158 9.71 -11.43 -9.26
C VAL A 158 8.55 -10.50 -9.57
N VAL A 159 8.56 -9.32 -8.96
CA VAL A 159 7.49 -8.34 -9.10
C VAL A 159 7.87 -7.31 -10.15
N PHE A 160 6.93 -7.10 -11.07
CA PHE A 160 7.00 -6.10 -12.10
C PHE A 160 6.11 -4.92 -11.73
N ALA A 161 6.58 -3.73 -12.07
CA ALA A 161 5.80 -2.52 -11.94
C ALA A 161 5.78 -1.76 -13.26
N GLN A 162 4.66 -1.08 -13.52
CA GLN A 162 4.53 -0.12 -14.61
C GLN A 162 4.24 1.29 -14.07
N PRO A 163 4.64 2.35 -14.79
CA PRO A 163 4.41 3.73 -14.38
C PRO A 163 2.96 4.02 -14.00
N TYR A 164 2.75 4.91 -13.03
CA TYR A 164 1.43 5.30 -12.58
C TYR A 164 0.71 6.15 -13.65
N ARG A 165 -0.26 5.56 -14.35
CA ARG A 165 -1.01 6.20 -15.43
C ARG A 165 -2.51 6.13 -15.17
N THR A 166 -3.08 7.25 -14.74
CA THR A 166 -4.53 7.44 -14.50
C THR A 166 -5.08 8.61 -15.31
N PRO A 167 -6.41 8.76 -15.44
CA PRO A 167 -7.01 9.97 -16.01
C PRO A 167 -6.51 11.26 -15.36
N PHE A 168 -6.22 11.23 -14.04
CA PHE A 168 -5.60 12.36 -13.34
C PHE A 168 -4.19 12.65 -13.86
N THR A 169 -3.32 11.64 -14.01
CA THR A 169 -1.98 11.88 -14.57
C THR A 169 -2.02 12.34 -16.03
N LEU A 170 -3.07 12.00 -16.79
CA LEU A 170 -3.27 12.53 -18.14
C LEU A 170 -3.67 14.01 -18.12
N LEU A 171 -4.52 14.42 -17.17
CA LEU A 171 -4.90 15.82 -16.97
C LEU A 171 -3.68 16.72 -16.79
N LEU A 172 -2.65 16.26 -16.07
CA LEU A 172 -1.43 17.04 -15.81
C LEU A 172 -0.64 17.39 -17.06
N THR A 173 -0.81 16.63 -18.14
CA THR A 173 -0.23 16.98 -19.45
C THR A 173 -0.72 18.36 -19.93
N PHE A 174 -1.88 18.81 -19.46
CA PHE A 174 -2.55 20.06 -19.83
C PHE A 174 -2.37 21.18 -18.80
N VAL A 175 -1.74 20.92 -17.65
CA VAL A 175 -1.56 21.92 -16.58
C VAL A 175 -0.24 22.67 -16.77
N GLY A 176 -0.22 23.95 -16.38
CA GLY A 176 0.98 24.79 -16.39
C GLY A 176 1.41 25.30 -17.77
N HIS A 177 0.55 25.22 -18.79
CA HIS A 177 0.87 25.73 -20.12
C HIS A 177 0.47 27.20 -20.29
N LYS A 178 1.34 27.97 -20.96
CA LYS A 178 0.97 29.30 -21.46
C LYS A 178 0.10 29.14 -22.73
N PRO A 179 -0.97 29.94 -22.93
CA PRO A 179 -1.98 29.72 -23.97
C PRO A 179 -1.42 29.45 -25.39
N VAL A 180 -0.40 30.19 -25.81
CA VAL A 180 0.17 30.11 -27.18
C VAL A 180 1.23 29.00 -27.33
N LEU A 181 2.01 28.70 -26.29
CA LEU A 181 3.05 27.65 -26.30
C LEU A 181 2.47 26.23 -26.16
N SER A 182 1.21 26.13 -25.77
CA SER A 182 0.52 24.86 -25.48
C SER A 182 0.35 23.94 -26.69
N LEU A 183 0.28 24.48 -27.92
CA LEU A 183 -0.02 23.72 -29.15
C LEU A 183 1.07 22.71 -29.53
N LEU A 184 2.33 22.99 -29.18
CA LEU A 184 3.45 22.06 -29.39
C LEU A 184 3.89 21.35 -28.10
N GLY A 185 3.76 22.03 -26.96
CA GLY A 185 4.16 21.50 -25.65
C GLY A 185 3.31 20.31 -25.20
N VAL A 186 1.98 20.36 -25.38
CA VAL A 186 1.08 19.28 -24.96
C VAL A 186 1.33 17.99 -25.76
N PRO A 187 1.38 18.01 -27.12
CA PRO A 187 1.72 16.81 -27.89
C PRO A 187 3.09 16.22 -27.54
N LEU A 188 4.11 17.07 -27.33
CA LEU A 188 5.44 16.61 -26.95
C LEU A 188 5.45 15.93 -25.57
N ARG A 189 4.80 16.51 -24.56
CA ARG A 189 4.66 15.87 -23.23
C ARG A 189 3.88 14.55 -23.33
N ALA A 190 2.80 14.52 -24.11
CA ALA A 190 2.03 13.29 -24.34
C ALA A 190 2.89 12.20 -25.00
N LEU A 191 3.71 12.57 -25.98
CA LEU A 191 4.64 11.65 -26.65
C LEU A 191 5.72 11.14 -25.68
N ARG A 192 6.37 12.02 -24.91
CA ARG A 192 7.35 11.64 -23.89
C ARG A 192 6.75 10.73 -22.83
N LYS A 193 5.54 11.03 -22.35
CA LYS A 193 4.81 10.18 -21.41
C LYS A 193 4.51 8.79 -21.98
N ARG A 194 4.12 8.72 -23.26
CA ARG A 194 3.79 7.46 -23.93
C ARG A 194 5.03 6.61 -24.24
N LEU A 195 6.09 7.21 -24.73
CA LEU A 195 7.26 6.49 -25.25
C LEU A 195 8.42 6.38 -24.26
N GLN A 196 8.62 7.40 -23.42
CA GLN A 196 9.72 7.49 -22.47
C GLN A 196 9.25 7.34 -21.02
N HIS A 197 7.93 7.25 -20.79
CA HIS A 197 7.33 7.12 -19.47
C HIS A 197 7.68 8.26 -18.51
N VAL A 198 7.98 9.44 -19.02
CA VAL A 198 8.27 10.64 -18.22
C VAL A 198 7.01 11.13 -17.50
N ASP A 199 7.17 11.53 -16.23
CA ASP A 199 6.13 12.16 -15.42
C ASP A 199 6.20 13.69 -15.52
N ASP A 200 5.05 14.36 -15.53
CA ASP A 200 5.00 15.83 -15.57
C ASP A 200 5.42 16.46 -14.23
N ILE A 201 5.21 15.73 -13.14
CA ILE A 201 5.58 16.12 -11.78
C ILE A 201 6.35 14.94 -11.16
N PRO A 202 7.59 15.13 -10.69
CA PRO A 202 8.42 14.04 -10.17
C PRO A 202 7.76 13.21 -9.05
N THR A 203 7.07 13.87 -8.11
CA THR A 203 6.39 13.21 -6.97
C THR A 203 5.25 12.29 -7.36
N ILE A 204 4.67 12.49 -8.54
CA ILE A 204 3.66 11.57 -9.07
C ILE A 204 4.29 10.28 -9.56
N GLY A 205 5.50 10.36 -10.11
CA GLY A 205 6.33 9.18 -10.37
C GLY A 205 6.62 8.41 -9.08
N TYR A 206 6.89 9.14 -7.99
CA TYR A 206 7.17 8.56 -6.67
C TYR A 206 5.99 7.76 -6.08
N LEU A 207 4.75 7.93 -6.54
CA LEU A 207 3.61 7.10 -6.11
C LEU A 207 3.85 5.61 -6.36
N GLN A 208 4.48 5.29 -7.49
CA GLN A 208 4.87 3.92 -7.80
C GLN A 208 5.86 3.41 -6.76
N ASP A 209 6.94 4.15 -6.49
CA ASP A 209 7.95 3.79 -5.50
C ASP A 209 7.36 3.69 -4.08
N LEU A 210 6.49 4.61 -3.67
CA LEU A 210 5.79 4.53 -2.39
C LEU A 210 5.02 3.21 -2.27
N HIS A 211 4.26 2.82 -3.30
CA HIS A 211 3.55 1.54 -3.29
C HIS A 211 4.49 0.33 -3.31
N LEU A 212 5.63 0.41 -3.99
CA LEU A 212 6.64 -0.66 -3.99
C LEU A 212 7.26 -0.84 -2.61
N GLY A 213 7.49 0.25 -1.88
CA GLY A 213 7.91 0.21 -0.48
C GLY A 213 6.89 -0.46 0.44
N ILE A 214 5.60 -0.11 0.29
CA ILE A 214 4.50 -0.75 1.02
C ILE A 214 4.43 -2.25 0.68
N LEU A 215 4.60 -2.61 -0.59
CA LEU A 215 4.58 -4.01 -1.03
C LEU A 215 5.77 -4.80 -0.47
N ALA A 216 6.98 -4.25 -0.52
CA ALA A 216 8.17 -4.88 0.03
C ALA A 216 8.01 -5.18 1.52
N ASP A 217 7.51 -4.20 2.29
CA ASP A 217 7.20 -4.36 3.72
C ASP A 217 6.07 -5.37 3.99
N ALA A 218 5.09 -5.46 3.10
CA ALA A 218 4.01 -6.45 3.19
C ALA A 218 4.48 -7.87 2.88
N MET A 219 5.38 -8.05 1.90
CA MET A 219 5.86 -9.37 1.48
C MET A 219 6.65 -10.10 2.57
N GLU A 220 7.46 -9.37 3.37
CA GLU A 220 8.15 -9.96 4.53
C GLU A 220 7.16 -10.60 5.52
N ARG A 221 6.06 -9.90 5.82
CA ARG A 221 5.01 -10.42 6.72
C ARG A 221 4.14 -11.49 6.07
N ALA A 222 3.88 -11.37 4.78
CA ALA A 222 3.04 -12.31 4.04
C ALA A 222 3.59 -13.73 4.11
N ALA A 223 4.91 -13.89 3.93
CA ALA A 223 5.58 -15.19 4.02
C ALA A 223 5.43 -15.82 5.41
N VAL A 224 5.56 -15.02 6.47
CA VAL A 224 5.37 -15.47 7.86
C VAL A 224 3.92 -15.89 8.10
N LEU A 225 2.96 -15.05 7.75
CA LEU A 225 1.54 -15.28 8.00
C LEU A 225 0.98 -16.47 7.22
N ALA A 226 1.31 -16.59 5.93
CA ALA A 226 0.83 -17.66 5.06
C ALA A 226 1.46 -19.02 5.39
N SER A 227 2.69 -19.04 5.92
CA SER A 227 3.37 -20.27 6.33
C SER A 227 3.12 -20.68 7.78
N GLY A 228 2.46 -19.83 8.58
CA GLY A 228 2.29 -20.04 10.03
C GLY A 228 3.60 -19.93 10.79
N GLY A 229 4.47 -18.96 10.42
CA GLY A 229 5.74 -18.69 11.09
C GLY A 229 6.96 -19.40 10.50
N ARG A 230 6.76 -20.43 9.67
CA ARG A 230 7.82 -21.35 9.21
C ARG A 230 8.73 -20.79 8.12
N ARG A 231 8.27 -19.80 7.36
CA ARG A 231 9.03 -19.19 6.26
C ARG A 231 9.23 -17.70 6.48
N ARG A 232 10.31 -17.18 5.90
CA ARG A 232 10.61 -15.74 5.83
C ARG A 232 10.97 -15.36 4.40
N ALA A 233 10.82 -14.07 4.09
CA ALA A 233 11.23 -13.51 2.81
C ALA A 233 12.49 -12.65 2.96
N GLN A 234 13.44 -12.82 2.04
CA GLN A 234 14.54 -11.90 1.78
C GLN A 234 14.18 -11.07 0.55
N VAL A 235 13.83 -9.80 0.76
CA VAL A 235 13.37 -8.89 -0.29
C VAL A 235 14.52 -7.98 -0.77
N PHE A 236 14.64 -7.84 -2.08
CA PHE A 236 15.59 -6.99 -2.78
C PHE A 236 14.84 -5.91 -3.55
N ALA A 237 15.03 -4.66 -3.15
CA ALA A 237 14.45 -3.50 -3.82
C ALA A 237 15.52 -2.57 -4.40
N ALA A 238 16.65 -2.40 -3.71
CA ALA A 238 17.69 -1.43 -4.05
C ALA A 238 18.26 -1.54 -5.48
N PRO A 239 18.56 -2.74 -6.02
CA PRO A 239 19.09 -2.88 -7.39
C PRO A 239 18.14 -2.39 -8.49
N PHE A 240 16.86 -2.17 -8.16
CA PHE A 240 15.79 -1.85 -9.10
C PHE A 240 15.19 -0.45 -8.88
N CYS A 241 15.79 0.37 -8.00
CA CYS A 241 15.29 1.69 -7.62
C CYS A 241 15.57 2.75 -8.70
N SER A 242 16.77 3.32 -8.72
CA SER A 242 17.08 4.50 -9.52
C SER A 242 17.51 4.19 -10.95
N PRO A 243 17.29 5.13 -11.91
CA PRO A 243 17.78 5.00 -13.28
C PRO A 243 19.26 4.65 -13.37
N GLU A 244 20.08 5.24 -12.49
CA GLU A 244 21.53 5.05 -12.43
C GLU A 244 21.88 3.61 -12.05
N VAL A 245 21.35 3.10 -10.93
CA VAL A 245 21.58 1.71 -10.49
C VAL A 245 21.03 0.71 -11.52
N ARG A 246 19.87 1.01 -12.10
CA ARG A 246 19.26 0.16 -13.14
C ARG A 246 20.08 0.13 -14.43
N ALA A 247 20.75 1.23 -14.79
CA ALA A 247 21.64 1.28 -15.94
C ALA A 247 22.86 0.38 -15.73
N THR A 248 23.48 0.44 -14.54
CA THR A 248 24.57 -0.46 -14.15
C THR A 248 24.15 -1.93 -14.22
N ASN A 249 22.96 -2.24 -13.70
CA ASN A 249 22.44 -3.61 -13.64
C ASN A 249 21.67 -4.04 -14.91
N GLN A 250 21.72 -3.27 -16.00
CA GLN A 250 20.78 -3.44 -17.12
C GLN A 250 20.81 -4.84 -17.74
N ALA A 251 22.01 -5.40 -17.97
CA ALA A 251 22.17 -6.72 -18.58
C ALA A 251 21.57 -7.83 -17.71
N VAL A 252 21.89 -7.84 -16.41
CA VAL A 252 21.38 -8.84 -15.47
C VAL A 252 19.87 -8.68 -15.26
N ILE A 253 19.36 -7.45 -15.20
CA ILE A 253 17.91 -7.19 -15.13
C ILE A 253 17.21 -7.77 -16.37
N ARG A 254 17.81 -7.69 -17.56
CA ARG A 254 17.24 -8.29 -18.78
C ARG A 254 17.17 -9.82 -18.66
N GLU A 255 18.19 -10.46 -18.14
CA GLU A 255 18.19 -11.91 -17.91
C GLU A 255 17.10 -12.31 -16.90
N ILE A 256 16.91 -11.55 -15.82
CA ILE A 256 15.81 -11.77 -14.85
C ILE A 256 14.44 -11.58 -15.54
N GLU A 257 14.29 -10.55 -16.36
CA GLU A 257 13.07 -10.31 -17.14
C GLU A 257 12.76 -11.47 -18.10
N ASP A 258 13.78 -12.02 -18.77
CA ASP A 258 13.65 -13.13 -19.71
C ASP A 258 13.33 -14.44 -18.99
N LEU A 259 13.97 -14.72 -17.84
CA LEU A 259 13.62 -15.84 -16.95
C LEU A 259 12.12 -15.80 -16.57
N CYS A 260 11.58 -14.60 -16.41
CA CYS A 260 10.18 -14.38 -16.04
C CYS A 260 9.22 -14.19 -17.22
N GLY A 261 9.71 -14.32 -18.47
CA GLY A 261 8.89 -14.26 -19.67
C GLY A 261 8.33 -12.88 -19.99
N LEU A 262 9.01 -11.80 -19.57
CA LEU A 262 8.57 -10.45 -19.86
C LEU A 262 8.72 -10.13 -21.35
N THR A 263 7.60 -9.89 -22.03
CA THR A 263 7.59 -9.70 -23.48
C THR A 263 8.08 -8.31 -23.91
N GLY A 264 8.53 -8.17 -25.16
CA GLY A 264 8.85 -6.87 -25.76
C GLY A 264 7.67 -5.89 -25.73
N GLY A 265 6.44 -6.36 -25.95
CA GLY A 265 5.23 -5.54 -25.86
C GLY A 265 4.94 -5.06 -24.44
N GLU A 266 5.19 -5.89 -23.42
CA GLU A 266 5.10 -5.45 -22.02
C GLU A 266 6.17 -4.44 -21.66
N ARG A 267 7.40 -4.61 -22.17
CA ARG A 267 8.46 -3.63 -22.02
C ARG A 267 8.10 -2.29 -22.68
N GLY A 268 7.50 -2.31 -23.86
CA GLY A 268 7.00 -1.11 -24.52
C GLY A 268 5.89 -0.38 -23.75
N ARG A 269 5.15 -1.09 -22.90
CA ARG A 269 4.15 -0.51 -21.97
C ARG A 269 4.76 -0.01 -20.65
N GLY A 270 6.06 -0.20 -20.44
CA GLY A 270 6.75 0.27 -19.25
C GLY A 270 6.84 -0.74 -18.11
N TRP A 271 6.44 -2.00 -18.30
CA TRP A 271 6.64 -3.04 -17.28
C TRP A 271 8.12 -3.33 -17.10
N ARG A 272 8.59 -3.29 -15.85
CA ARG A 272 9.99 -3.55 -15.49
C ARG A 272 10.05 -4.30 -14.17
N VAL A 273 11.09 -5.10 -13.96
CA VAL A 273 11.38 -5.67 -12.62
C VAL A 273 11.57 -4.52 -11.64
N ALA A 274 10.85 -4.59 -10.52
CA ALA A 274 10.80 -3.54 -9.51
C ALA A 274 11.24 -4.03 -8.13
N LEU A 275 11.00 -5.30 -7.82
CA LEU A 275 11.45 -5.96 -6.60
C LEU A 275 11.47 -7.47 -6.79
N VAL A 276 12.37 -8.12 -6.04
CA VAL A 276 12.51 -9.58 -6.00
C VAL A 276 12.45 -10.03 -4.55
N ALA A 277 11.78 -11.14 -4.25
CA ALA A 277 11.78 -11.74 -2.93
C ALA A 277 12.12 -13.22 -3.01
N GLN A 278 13.18 -13.65 -2.32
CA GLN A 278 13.45 -15.06 -2.07
C GLN A 278 12.69 -15.49 -0.82
N VAL A 279 11.99 -16.62 -0.86
CA VAL A 279 11.20 -17.12 0.29
C VAL A 279 11.61 -18.55 0.59
N GLY A 280 11.98 -18.81 1.84
CA GLY A 280 12.44 -20.14 2.27
C GLY A 280 12.07 -20.44 3.72
N ALA A 281 12.19 -21.71 4.09
CA ALA A 281 12.06 -22.14 5.47
C ALA A 281 13.23 -21.61 6.30
N VAL A 282 12.99 -21.32 7.58
CA VAL A 282 14.02 -20.88 8.51
C VAL A 282 14.09 -21.81 9.71
N ASP A 283 15.29 -22.01 10.25
CA ASP A 283 15.52 -22.90 11.39
C ASP A 283 14.92 -22.35 12.70
N ASP A 284 14.79 -21.02 12.79
CA ASP A 284 14.11 -20.32 13.89
C ASP A 284 12.80 -19.66 13.37
N PRO A 285 11.68 -20.40 13.40
CA PRO A 285 10.37 -19.88 13.02
C PRO A 285 10.00 -18.64 13.82
N SER A 286 9.15 -17.78 13.23
CA SER A 286 8.57 -16.67 13.99
C SER A 286 7.73 -17.21 15.16
N PRO A 287 7.81 -16.60 16.37
CA PRO A 287 7.14 -17.11 17.56
C PRO A 287 5.61 -16.94 17.55
N ILE A 288 5.05 -16.29 16.53
CA ILE A 288 3.62 -16.10 16.36
C ILE A 288 2.89 -17.44 16.15
N ARG A 289 1.77 -17.64 16.86
CA ARG A 289 0.99 -18.87 16.74
C ARG A 289 0.26 -18.96 15.40
N PRO A 290 0.09 -20.16 14.82
CA PRO A 290 -0.66 -20.33 13.58
C PRO A 290 -2.06 -19.71 13.60
N GLU A 291 -2.79 -19.84 14.72
CA GLU A 291 -4.14 -19.27 14.89
C GLU A 291 -4.10 -17.74 14.85
N THR A 292 -3.10 -17.13 15.51
CA THR A 292 -2.86 -15.69 15.46
C THR A 292 -2.54 -15.26 14.02
N CYS A 293 -1.72 -16.02 13.29
CA CYS A 293 -1.45 -15.76 11.87
C CYS A 293 -2.73 -15.73 11.04
N ARG A 294 -3.68 -16.66 11.26
CA ARG A 294 -4.96 -16.67 10.55
C ARG A 294 -5.78 -15.41 10.85
N LYS A 295 -5.92 -15.03 12.12
CA LYS A 295 -6.66 -13.82 12.54
C LYS A 295 -6.02 -12.55 11.98
N VAL A 296 -4.70 -12.42 12.07
CA VAL A 296 -3.96 -11.26 11.56
C VAL A 296 -4.08 -11.20 10.03
N GLY A 297 -3.92 -12.32 9.31
CA GLY A 297 -4.13 -12.40 7.87
C GLY A 297 -5.53 -11.95 7.44
N ALA A 298 -6.57 -12.46 8.11
CA ALA A 298 -7.96 -12.04 7.89
C ALA A 298 -8.17 -10.55 8.18
N ASN A 299 -7.56 -10.00 9.24
CA ASN A 299 -7.60 -8.58 9.57
C ASN A 299 -6.88 -7.70 8.55
N LEU A 300 -5.69 -8.09 8.06
CA LEU A 300 -5.00 -7.37 6.99
C LEU A 300 -5.85 -7.31 5.70
N LEU A 301 -6.59 -8.38 5.42
CA LEU A 301 -7.58 -8.42 4.34
C LEU A 301 -8.92 -7.79 4.71
N ALA A 302 -9.15 -7.33 5.94
CA ALA A 302 -10.35 -6.59 6.38
C ALA A 302 -10.07 -5.10 6.62
N PHE A 303 -8.80 -4.71 6.83
CA PHE A 303 -8.40 -3.32 6.95
C PHE A 303 -8.58 -2.58 5.61
N ARG A 304 -9.10 -1.36 5.70
CA ARG A 304 -9.53 -0.55 4.56
C ARG A 304 -9.21 0.91 4.81
N SER A 305 -9.24 1.68 3.74
CA SER A 305 -9.24 3.13 3.83
C SER A 305 -10.52 3.60 4.53
N GLU A 306 -10.38 4.07 5.77
CA GLU A 306 -11.45 4.60 6.62
C GLU A 306 -11.53 6.12 6.44
N ARG A 307 -12.52 6.59 5.68
CA ARG A 307 -12.68 7.98 5.24
C ARG A 307 -13.64 8.75 6.13
N ILE A 308 -14.66 8.07 6.66
CA ILE A 308 -15.71 8.71 7.46
C ILE A 308 -15.26 8.78 8.92
N GLN A 309 -15.39 9.98 9.48
CA GLN A 309 -15.32 10.23 10.92
C GLN A 309 -16.74 10.45 11.45
N PRO A 310 -17.25 9.58 12.34
CA PRO A 310 -18.53 9.78 13.00
C PRO A 310 -18.60 11.15 13.69
N GLY A 311 -19.76 11.81 13.63
CA GLY A 311 -19.94 13.17 14.15
C GLY A 311 -19.56 14.31 13.20
N VAL A 312 -18.87 14.01 12.09
CA VAL A 312 -18.50 14.99 11.05
C VAL A 312 -19.20 14.68 9.71
N ASN A 313 -19.84 13.51 9.61
CA ASN A 313 -20.60 13.13 8.43
C ASN A 313 -22.02 13.70 8.49
N HIS A 314 -22.21 14.88 7.90
CA HIS A 314 -23.49 15.59 7.83
C HIS A 314 -24.37 15.16 6.64
N GLU A 315 -24.18 13.96 6.12
CA GLU A 315 -25.07 13.46 5.06
C GLU A 315 -26.43 13.08 5.66
N ASP A 316 -27.50 13.77 5.26
CA ASP A 316 -28.87 13.52 5.76
C ASP A 316 -29.32 12.05 5.62
N LYS A 317 -28.79 11.37 4.59
CA LYS A 317 -29.12 9.97 4.28
C LYS A 317 -28.27 8.97 5.06
N ALA A 318 -27.31 9.43 5.85
CA ALA A 318 -26.49 8.56 6.66
C ALA A 318 -27.32 7.98 7.81
N PRO A 319 -27.19 6.69 8.13
CA PRO A 319 -27.78 6.14 9.34
C PRO A 319 -27.29 6.87 10.61
N PRO A 320 -28.09 6.91 11.70
CA PRO A 320 -27.76 7.65 12.92
C PRO A 320 -26.37 7.35 13.49
N GLN A 321 -25.93 6.09 13.43
CA GLN A 321 -24.61 5.66 13.92
C GLN A 321 -23.41 6.35 13.24
N TYR A 322 -23.60 6.90 12.04
CA TYR A 322 -22.56 7.64 11.31
C TYR A 322 -22.61 9.15 11.57
N GLN A 323 -23.71 9.67 12.14
CA GLN A 323 -23.93 11.09 12.37
C GLN A 323 -23.54 11.53 13.78
N SER A 324 -23.61 10.63 14.76
CA SER A 324 -23.25 10.93 16.14
C SER A 324 -21.74 10.97 16.35
N ARG A 325 -21.27 11.96 17.11
CA ARG A 325 -19.89 12.01 17.59
C ARG A 325 -19.70 10.94 18.66
N GLN A 326 -18.51 10.33 18.68
CA GLN A 326 -18.08 9.40 19.71
C GLN A 326 -16.95 10.01 20.51
N ASP A 327 -17.03 9.90 21.82
CA ASP A 327 -16.02 10.38 22.76
C ASP A 327 -14.95 9.31 22.93
N MET A 328 -13.99 9.36 22.01
CA MET A 328 -12.84 8.46 22.01
C MET A 328 -11.55 9.24 22.15
N HIS A 329 -10.64 8.69 22.95
CA HIS A 329 -9.30 9.20 23.14
C HIS A 329 -8.30 8.33 22.40
N ILE A 330 -7.31 8.97 21.77
CA ILE A 330 -6.17 8.25 21.17
C ILE A 330 -4.97 8.49 22.07
N PRO A 331 -4.43 7.46 22.75
CA PRO A 331 -3.30 7.63 23.65
C PRO A 331 -2.08 8.27 22.98
N GLY A 332 -1.31 9.04 23.75
CA GLY A 332 -0.02 9.58 23.32
C GLY A 332 1.00 8.47 23.00
N ALA A 333 1.04 7.45 23.87
CA ALA A 333 1.92 6.28 23.70
C ALA A 333 1.70 5.52 22.38
N LEU A 334 0.45 5.50 21.86
CA LEU A 334 0.18 4.91 20.55
C LEU A 334 0.90 5.68 19.43
N THR A 335 0.97 7.01 19.53
CA THR A 335 1.75 7.82 18.57
C THR A 335 3.22 7.50 18.65
N GLU A 336 3.76 7.28 19.85
CA GLU A 336 5.15 6.86 19.99
C GLU A 336 5.41 5.50 19.35
N MET A 337 4.51 4.52 19.52
CA MET A 337 4.64 3.21 18.86
C MET A 337 4.57 3.32 17.35
N ALA A 338 3.62 4.11 16.83
CA ALA A 338 3.50 4.38 15.40
C ALA A 338 4.77 5.06 14.84
N GLY A 339 5.35 6.02 15.56
CA GLY A 339 6.61 6.66 15.19
C GLY A 339 7.80 5.69 15.26
N ARG A 340 7.88 4.87 16.32
CA ARG A 340 8.93 3.83 16.43
C ARG A 340 8.88 2.87 15.25
N ALA A 341 7.69 2.41 14.87
CA ALA A 341 7.48 1.53 13.72
C ALA A 341 7.89 2.21 12.40
N ALA A 342 7.54 3.48 12.20
CA ALA A 342 8.00 4.26 11.02
C ALA A 342 9.52 4.30 10.92
N TYR A 343 10.21 4.69 12.00
CA TYR A 343 11.68 4.79 11.98
C TYR A 343 12.36 3.43 11.83
N ASN A 344 11.81 2.36 12.44
CA ASN A 344 12.33 1.00 12.26
C ASN A 344 12.20 0.56 10.79
N ALA A 345 11.05 0.80 10.15
CA ALA A 345 10.85 0.51 8.73
C ALA A 345 11.80 1.32 7.84
N PHE A 346 11.91 2.62 8.06
CA PHE A 346 12.77 3.48 7.25
C PHE A 346 14.22 2.98 7.32
N ALA A 347 14.75 2.79 8.53
CA ALA A 347 16.11 2.27 8.74
C ALA A 347 16.32 0.88 8.11
N HIS A 348 15.34 -0.02 8.21
CA HIS A 348 15.42 -1.36 7.60
C HIS A 348 15.57 -1.32 6.07
N TRP A 349 14.84 -0.44 5.41
CA TRP A 349 14.82 -0.36 3.94
C TRP A 349 15.94 0.51 3.37
N THR A 350 16.37 1.54 4.08
CA THR A 350 17.51 2.38 3.67
C THR A 350 18.87 1.80 4.08
N GLY A 351 18.90 0.99 5.14
CA GLY A 351 20.12 0.52 5.77
C GLY A 351 20.84 1.58 6.61
N CYS A 352 20.25 2.77 6.79
CA CYS A 352 20.83 3.80 7.65
C CYS A 352 20.58 3.51 9.13
N ASP A 353 21.31 4.20 10.00
CA ASP A 353 21.08 4.13 11.44
C ASP A 353 19.68 4.64 11.80
N ARG A 354 19.07 4.07 12.84
CA ARG A 354 17.71 4.43 13.25
C ARG A 354 17.61 5.86 13.82
N GLU A 355 18.62 6.34 14.53
CA GLU A 355 18.63 7.71 15.01
C GLU A 355 18.84 8.67 13.83
N ARG A 356 19.65 8.29 12.84
CA ARG A 356 19.74 9.00 11.55
C ARG A 356 18.40 9.03 10.82
N ALA A 357 17.65 7.93 10.83
CA ALA A 357 16.32 7.87 10.21
C ALA A 357 15.35 8.93 10.77
N LYS A 358 15.50 9.35 12.04
CA LYS A 358 14.67 10.42 12.62
C LYS A 358 14.94 11.80 12.04
N GLU A 359 16.15 12.03 11.55
CA GLU A 359 16.54 13.29 10.93
C GLU A 359 16.16 13.34 9.45
N LEU A 360 16.10 12.18 8.79
CA LEU A 360 15.80 12.07 7.36
C LEU A 360 14.29 11.97 7.08
N LEU A 361 13.55 11.23 7.92
CA LEU A 361 12.11 11.06 7.79
C LEU A 361 11.38 12.21 8.48
N LEU A 362 10.91 13.17 7.68
CA LEU A 362 10.20 14.34 8.16
C LEU A 362 8.73 13.98 8.41
N LEU A 363 8.25 14.20 9.64
CA LEU A 363 6.89 13.92 10.05
C LEU A 363 6.27 15.15 10.71
N GLU A 364 5.14 15.63 10.18
CA GLU A 364 4.28 16.61 10.86
C GLU A 364 3.01 15.91 11.35
N ARG A 365 2.72 16.05 12.65
CA ARG A 365 1.45 15.59 13.25
C ARG A 365 0.53 16.78 13.46
N VAL A 366 -0.66 16.72 12.87
CA VAL A 366 -1.73 17.70 13.06
C VAL A 366 -2.85 17.07 13.90
N ASP A 367 -2.94 17.48 15.17
CA ASP A 367 -3.98 17.04 16.10
C ASP A 367 -5.25 17.90 15.93
N VAL A 368 -6.15 17.45 15.05
CA VAL A 368 -7.34 18.20 14.57
C VAL A 368 -8.34 18.54 15.68
N LEU A 369 -8.27 17.86 16.83
CA LEU A 369 -9.13 18.19 17.98
C LEU A 369 -8.64 19.40 18.79
N THR A 370 -7.39 19.85 18.58
CA THR A 370 -6.81 21.02 19.25
C THR A 370 -7.04 22.32 18.46
N PRO A 371 -7.03 23.51 19.10
CA PRO A 371 -7.15 24.78 18.39
C PRO A 371 -6.11 24.95 17.28
N ASN A 372 -4.84 24.68 17.59
CA ASN A 372 -3.73 24.80 16.64
C ASN A 372 -3.88 23.81 15.48
N GLY A 373 -4.26 22.56 15.75
CA GLY A 373 -4.47 21.58 14.69
C GLY A 373 -5.68 21.89 13.80
N LYS A 374 -6.77 22.46 14.35
CA LYS A 374 -7.89 22.97 13.54
C LYS A 374 -7.46 24.10 12.62
N GLN A 375 -6.65 25.02 13.13
CA GLN A 375 -6.12 26.13 12.34
C GLN A 375 -5.22 25.62 11.22
N ARG A 376 -4.26 24.75 11.53
CA ARG A 376 -3.38 24.13 10.54
C ARG A 376 -4.15 23.35 9.46
N LEU A 377 -5.19 22.62 9.84
CA LEU A 377 -6.07 21.94 8.89
C LEU A 377 -6.82 22.92 7.97
N ARG A 378 -7.29 24.06 8.50
CA ARG A 378 -7.95 25.09 7.69
C ARG A 378 -6.98 25.73 6.69
N GLU A 379 -5.75 26.01 7.11
CA GLU A 379 -4.69 26.54 6.25
C GLU A 379 -4.40 25.60 5.09
N ILE A 380 -4.16 24.32 5.37
CA ILE A 380 -3.92 23.31 4.33
C ILE A 380 -5.12 23.23 3.38
N ARG A 381 -6.35 23.18 3.91
CA ARG A 381 -7.56 23.11 3.07
C ARG A 381 -7.71 24.34 2.16
N ALA A 382 -7.48 25.54 2.69
CA ALA A 382 -7.58 26.78 1.93
C ALA A 382 -6.53 26.85 0.81
N GLU A 383 -5.28 26.49 1.11
CA GLU A 383 -4.20 26.42 0.11
C GLU A 383 -4.55 25.44 -1.01
N LEU A 384 -4.97 24.22 -0.65
CA LEU A 384 -5.36 23.20 -1.61
C LEU A 384 -6.53 23.70 -2.48
N GLU A 385 -7.57 24.29 -1.89
CA GLU A 385 -8.70 24.85 -2.62
C GLU A 385 -8.25 25.90 -3.64
N GLU A 386 -7.38 26.83 -3.24
CA GLU A 386 -6.83 27.87 -4.13
C GLU A 386 -6.04 27.25 -5.30
N ILE A 387 -5.21 26.24 -5.03
CA ILE A 387 -4.47 25.51 -6.08
C ILE A 387 -5.45 24.88 -7.08
N THR A 388 -6.55 24.28 -6.60
CA THR A 388 -7.56 23.70 -7.51
C THR A 388 -8.23 24.77 -8.35
N GLU A 389 -8.54 25.93 -7.78
CA GLU A 389 -9.15 27.04 -8.49
C GLU A 389 -8.25 27.60 -9.58
N ARG A 390 -6.98 27.83 -9.26
CA ARG A 390 -5.95 28.22 -10.25
C ARG A 390 -5.78 27.15 -11.33
N THR A 391 -5.83 25.87 -10.96
CA THR A 391 -5.74 24.76 -11.93
C THR A 391 -6.88 24.81 -12.93
N VAL A 392 -8.12 24.89 -12.45
CA VAL A 392 -9.32 24.93 -13.30
C VAL A 392 -9.33 26.17 -14.20
N ALA A 393 -8.95 27.34 -13.65
CA ALA A 393 -8.92 28.60 -14.41
C ALA A 393 -7.89 28.60 -15.55
N ASN A 394 -6.78 27.87 -15.39
CA ASN A 394 -5.67 27.84 -16.35
C ASN A 394 -5.70 26.64 -17.31
N LEU A 395 -6.75 25.82 -17.30
CA LEU A 395 -6.88 24.72 -18.26
C LEU A 395 -7.05 25.27 -19.70
N PRO A 396 -6.30 24.75 -20.69
CA PRO A 396 -6.39 25.24 -22.05
C PRO A 396 -7.78 24.96 -22.66
N LEU A 397 -8.52 26.03 -22.95
CA LEU A 397 -9.89 25.95 -23.49
C LEU A 397 -9.95 25.18 -24.82
N TRP A 398 -8.91 25.28 -25.66
CA TRP A 398 -8.84 24.54 -26.92
C TRP A 398 -8.81 23.02 -26.73
N ALA A 399 -8.32 22.52 -25.59
CA ALA A 399 -8.30 21.11 -25.27
C ALA A 399 -9.58 20.67 -24.52
N ASP A 400 -10.13 21.54 -23.66
CA ASP A 400 -11.27 21.19 -22.82
C ASP A 400 -12.63 21.37 -23.52
N LEU A 401 -12.77 22.34 -24.43
CA LEU A 401 -14.02 22.57 -25.17
C LEU A 401 -14.39 21.40 -26.10
N PRO A 402 -13.46 20.83 -26.91
CA PRO A 402 -13.76 19.65 -27.72
C PRO A 402 -14.14 18.42 -26.88
N LEU A 403 -13.67 18.37 -25.63
CA LEU A 403 -13.99 17.33 -24.67
C LEU A 403 -15.24 17.65 -23.81
N MET A 404 -16.06 18.63 -24.21
CA MET A 404 -17.28 19.04 -23.48
C MET A 404 -17.04 19.39 -21.99
N LYS A 405 -15.92 20.07 -21.71
CA LYS A 405 -15.46 20.47 -20.37
C LYS A 405 -15.12 19.29 -19.45
N LEU A 406 -14.77 18.13 -20.00
CA LEU A 406 -14.46 16.94 -19.21
C LEU A 406 -13.22 17.13 -18.31
N LEU A 407 -12.22 17.90 -18.76
CA LEU A 407 -11.01 18.17 -17.98
C LEU A 407 -11.34 19.05 -16.78
N SER A 408 -12.05 20.16 -16.98
CA SER A 408 -12.47 21.05 -15.89
C SER A 408 -13.41 20.35 -14.90
N LYS A 409 -14.37 19.54 -15.40
CA LYS A 409 -15.26 18.75 -14.54
C LYS A 409 -14.49 17.74 -13.69
N ASN A 410 -13.47 17.08 -14.25
CA ASN A 410 -12.64 16.13 -13.51
C ASN A 410 -11.70 16.82 -12.52
N ALA A 411 -11.12 17.98 -12.88
CA ALA A 411 -10.34 18.79 -11.96
C ALA A 411 -11.18 19.27 -10.77
N ALA A 412 -12.40 19.77 -11.03
CA ALA A 412 -13.34 20.19 -9.99
C ALA A 412 -13.82 19.04 -9.08
N ARG A 413 -13.96 17.82 -9.63
CA ARG A 413 -14.23 16.61 -8.82
C ARG A 413 -13.12 16.32 -7.81
N GLY A 414 -11.88 16.74 -8.10
CA GLY A 414 -10.74 16.68 -7.17
C GLY A 414 -11.00 17.38 -5.84
N ARG A 415 -11.77 18.48 -5.82
CA ARG A 415 -12.11 19.22 -4.57
C ARG A 415 -12.73 18.32 -3.50
N LYS A 416 -13.60 17.38 -3.89
CA LYS A 416 -14.27 16.45 -2.97
C LYS A 416 -13.44 15.22 -2.63
N ALA A 417 -12.49 14.84 -3.48
CA ALA A 417 -11.70 13.62 -3.32
C ALA A 417 -10.60 13.73 -2.24
N PHE A 418 -10.26 14.95 -1.83
CA PHE A 418 -9.08 15.25 -0.99
C PHE A 418 -9.41 15.97 0.32
N ALA A 419 -10.65 15.85 0.80
CA ALA A 419 -11.03 16.38 2.11
C ALA A 419 -10.25 15.66 3.22
N LEU A 420 -9.27 16.34 3.81
CA LEU A 420 -8.54 15.87 4.97
C LEU A 420 -9.49 15.78 6.17
N ALA A 421 -9.89 14.56 6.56
CA ALA A 421 -10.70 14.30 7.75
C ALA A 421 -9.99 13.28 8.64
N GLY A 422 -9.95 13.54 9.95
CA GLY A 422 -9.27 12.71 10.94
C GLY A 422 -9.19 13.40 12.29
N GLN A 423 -8.99 12.63 13.36
CA GLN A 423 -8.63 13.18 14.67
C GLN A 423 -7.14 13.53 14.72
N ARG A 424 -6.31 12.71 14.06
CA ARG A 424 -4.90 12.99 13.80
C ARG A 424 -4.60 12.86 12.32
N ILE A 425 -3.79 13.77 11.80
CA ILE A 425 -3.26 13.73 10.42
C ILE A 425 -1.73 13.70 10.53
N TYR A 426 -1.10 12.84 9.76
CA TYR A 426 0.34 12.71 9.68
C TYR A 426 0.76 13.01 8.25
N ILE A 427 1.56 14.06 8.08
CA ILE A 427 2.18 14.42 6.80
C ILE A 427 3.61 13.90 6.86
N GLY A 428 3.96 13.01 5.93
CA GLY A 428 5.27 12.38 5.85
C GLY A 428 6.00 12.77 4.58
N GLY A 429 7.30 13.01 4.73
CA GLY A 429 8.19 13.41 3.64
C GLY A 429 9.64 13.15 3.98
N LEU A 430 10.54 13.64 3.11
CA LEU A 430 11.98 13.48 3.24
C LEU A 430 12.68 14.82 3.06
N ASP A 431 13.82 14.99 3.71
CA ASP A 431 14.76 16.08 3.44
C ASP A 431 15.62 15.71 2.22
N ARG A 432 15.34 16.34 1.07
CA ARG A 432 15.97 15.97 -0.21
C ARG A 432 17.47 16.26 -0.21
N GLN A 433 17.85 17.43 0.27
CA GLN A 433 19.26 17.82 0.36
C GLN A 433 20.00 16.89 1.31
N GLN A 434 19.41 16.55 2.47
CA GLN A 434 20.10 15.68 3.42
C GLN A 434 20.25 14.25 2.89
N ILE A 435 19.25 13.69 2.21
CA ILE A 435 19.36 12.37 1.57
C ILE A 435 20.54 12.33 0.58
N GLN A 436 20.72 13.41 -0.21
CA GLN A 436 21.85 13.53 -1.12
C GLN A 436 23.20 13.62 -0.37
N VAL A 437 23.27 14.39 0.72
CA VAL A 437 24.48 14.53 1.55
C VAL A 437 24.89 13.20 2.17
N GLU A 438 23.93 12.36 2.57
CA GLU A 438 24.18 11.01 3.09
C GLU A 438 24.63 10.00 2.02
N GLY A 439 24.68 10.41 0.74
CA GLY A 439 24.96 9.49 -0.36
C GLY A 439 23.89 8.41 -0.55
N MET A 440 22.67 8.66 -0.05
CA MET A 440 21.57 7.71 -0.13
C MET A 440 20.81 7.86 -1.46
N ASP A 441 20.43 6.74 -2.05
CA ASP A 441 19.59 6.72 -3.24
C ASP A 441 18.21 7.31 -2.96
N TRP A 442 17.80 8.29 -3.77
CA TRP A 442 16.55 9.01 -3.56
C TRP A 442 15.32 8.13 -3.75
N GLN A 443 15.23 7.37 -4.85
CA GLN A 443 14.08 6.47 -5.07
C GLN A 443 14.00 5.40 -3.98
N ARG A 444 15.13 4.82 -3.55
CA ARG A 444 15.16 3.89 -2.41
C ARG A 444 14.61 4.53 -1.14
N SER A 445 14.98 5.78 -0.87
CA SER A 445 14.50 6.52 0.30
C SER A 445 12.99 6.80 0.21
N VAL A 446 12.48 7.11 -0.98
CA VAL A 446 11.03 7.22 -1.24
C VAL A 446 10.31 5.90 -0.98
N ARG A 447 10.84 4.75 -1.45
CA ARG A 447 10.27 3.43 -1.13
C ARG A 447 10.26 3.19 0.38
N ALA A 448 11.36 3.51 1.06
CA ALA A 448 11.45 3.38 2.51
C ALA A 448 10.43 4.27 3.25
N ALA A 449 10.12 5.47 2.74
CA ALA A 449 9.06 6.32 3.28
C ALA A 449 7.67 5.68 3.11
N GLY A 450 7.40 5.01 1.99
CA GLY A 450 6.19 4.22 1.78
C GLY A 450 6.05 3.07 2.80
N ALA A 451 7.12 2.30 3.00
CA ALA A 451 7.17 1.25 4.02
C ALA A 451 6.96 1.82 5.43
N ALA A 452 7.60 2.95 5.76
CA ALA A 452 7.45 3.62 7.05
C ALA A 452 6.01 4.05 7.32
N ALA A 453 5.34 4.65 6.33
CA ALA A 453 3.94 5.04 6.44
C ALA A 453 3.03 3.82 6.65
N ALA A 454 3.22 2.74 5.87
CA ALA A 454 2.42 1.52 6.01
C ALA A 454 2.61 0.83 7.37
N ARG A 455 3.86 0.70 7.85
CA ARG A 455 4.15 0.06 9.13
C ARG A 455 3.63 0.88 10.30
N SER A 456 3.82 2.19 10.27
CA SER A 456 3.28 3.13 11.28
C SER A 456 1.76 3.06 11.38
N ALA A 457 1.09 3.12 10.23
CA ALA A 457 -0.35 3.02 10.14
C ALA A 457 -0.89 1.64 10.55
N LEU A 458 -0.10 0.57 10.42
CA LEU A 458 -0.51 -0.80 10.74
C LEU A 458 -0.50 -1.03 12.26
N VAL A 459 0.44 -0.43 12.98
CA VAL A 459 0.40 -0.39 14.46
C VAL A 459 -0.97 0.09 14.92
N CYS A 460 -1.45 1.23 14.38
CA CYS A 460 -2.70 1.82 14.79
C CYS A 460 -3.92 0.94 14.48
N GLU A 461 -3.97 0.26 13.33
CA GLU A 461 -5.07 -0.65 12.99
C GLU A 461 -5.07 -1.91 13.84
N LEU A 462 -3.89 -2.49 14.12
CA LEU A 462 -3.77 -3.64 15.01
C LEU A 462 -4.24 -3.27 16.43
N MET A 463 -3.81 -2.13 16.96
CA MET A 463 -4.29 -1.66 18.27
C MET A 463 -5.78 -1.31 18.24
N GLY A 464 -6.33 -0.99 17.07
CA GLY A 464 -7.76 -0.78 16.86
C GLY A 464 -8.61 -2.06 16.91
N VAL A 465 -8.00 -3.24 16.90
CA VAL A 465 -8.69 -4.53 17.03
C VAL A 465 -8.23 -5.34 18.24
N VAL A 466 -7.24 -4.86 18.98
CA VAL A 466 -6.84 -5.45 20.27
C VAL A 466 -7.85 -5.07 21.33
N ASP A 467 -8.29 -6.07 22.09
CA ASP A 467 -9.28 -5.97 23.17
C ASP A 467 -10.55 -5.24 22.70
N LEU A 468 -10.93 -5.45 21.43
CA LEU A 468 -12.10 -4.86 20.79
C LEU A 468 -13.38 -5.33 21.51
N PRO A 469 -14.16 -4.42 22.14
CA PRO A 469 -15.38 -4.82 22.83
C PRO A 469 -16.45 -5.34 21.88
N GLU A 470 -17.33 -6.18 22.42
CA GLU A 470 -18.61 -6.49 21.77
C GLU A 470 -19.38 -5.20 21.48
N GLY A 471 -20.05 -5.12 20.33
CA GLY A 471 -20.74 -3.90 19.91
C GLY A 471 -19.86 -2.88 19.17
N CYS A 472 -18.59 -3.19 18.90
CA CYS A 472 -17.70 -2.38 18.04
C CYS A 472 -17.27 -3.17 16.78
N ASP A 473 -17.03 -2.48 15.67
CA ASP A 473 -16.43 -3.05 14.44
C ASP A 473 -14.90 -2.82 14.41
N LEU A 474 -14.43 -1.70 14.94
CA LEU A 474 -13.01 -1.36 15.11
C LEU A 474 -12.90 -0.26 16.19
N LEU A 475 -11.70 0.10 16.64
CA LEU A 475 -11.46 1.29 17.47
C LEU A 475 -10.57 2.33 16.79
N ALA A 476 -9.84 1.94 15.75
CA ALA A 476 -9.04 2.84 14.92
C ALA A 476 -9.17 2.52 13.44
N GLY A 477 -9.52 3.53 12.67
CA GLY A 477 -9.52 3.51 11.21
C GLY A 477 -8.47 4.42 10.61
N ILE A 478 -7.81 3.95 9.55
CA ILE A 478 -6.77 4.70 8.86
C ILE A 478 -7.15 4.99 7.40
N CYS A 479 -6.75 6.15 6.89
CA CYS A 479 -6.71 6.39 5.46
C CYS A 479 -5.33 6.93 5.06
N LEU A 480 -4.60 6.18 4.23
CA LEU A 480 -3.36 6.59 3.57
C LEU A 480 -3.72 7.33 2.28
N MET A 481 -3.14 8.49 1.99
CA MET A 481 -3.53 9.37 0.88
C MET A 481 -2.31 10.04 0.28
N ALA A 482 -2.18 9.97 -1.04
CA ALA A 482 -1.28 10.86 -1.78
C ALA A 482 -1.99 12.07 -2.38
N GLY A 483 -3.33 12.10 -2.35
CA GLY A 483 -4.14 13.14 -2.97
C GLY A 483 -3.79 14.58 -2.56
N PRO A 484 -3.79 14.90 -1.26
CA PRO A 484 -3.38 16.21 -0.76
C PRO A 484 -1.95 16.60 -1.19
N VAL A 485 -1.03 15.63 -1.21
CA VAL A 485 0.36 15.84 -1.66
C VAL A 485 0.39 16.13 -3.15
N ASN A 486 -0.24 15.30 -3.99
CA ASN A 486 -0.31 15.50 -5.44
C ASN A 486 -0.92 16.87 -5.81
N GLN A 487 -1.89 17.34 -5.03
CA GLN A 487 -2.50 18.65 -5.23
C GLN A 487 -1.55 19.78 -4.81
N ASN A 488 -0.87 19.67 -3.68
CA ASN A 488 0.20 20.61 -3.30
C ASN A 488 1.35 20.59 -4.33
N ASP A 489 1.67 19.45 -4.93
CA ASP A 489 2.70 19.33 -5.95
C ASP A 489 2.37 20.10 -7.24
N ILE A 490 1.10 20.11 -7.65
CA ILE A 490 0.63 21.00 -8.74
C ILE A 490 0.90 22.47 -8.35
N GLY A 491 0.61 22.83 -7.10
CA GLY A 491 0.88 24.16 -6.55
C GLY A 491 2.36 24.54 -6.60
N LYS A 492 3.24 23.64 -6.14
CA LYS A 492 4.69 23.83 -6.15
C LYS A 492 5.23 23.98 -7.56
N GLU A 493 4.90 23.03 -8.44
CA GLU A 493 5.47 22.94 -9.78
C GLU A 493 5.00 24.08 -10.69
N PHE A 494 3.71 24.46 -10.60
CA PHE A 494 3.12 25.38 -11.58
C PHE A 494 2.73 26.75 -11.04
N TYR A 495 2.59 26.90 -9.72
CA TYR A 495 2.04 28.12 -9.11
C TYR A 495 2.89 28.72 -7.99
N GLY A 496 4.08 28.18 -7.70
CA GLY A 496 5.03 28.74 -6.74
C GLY A 496 4.63 28.56 -5.27
N TYR A 497 3.75 27.60 -4.96
CA TYR A 497 3.41 27.28 -3.57
C TYR A 497 4.58 26.57 -2.87
N LYS A 498 4.56 26.55 -1.55
CA LYS A 498 5.54 25.83 -0.73
C LYS A 498 5.12 24.38 -0.53
N ASP A 499 6.07 23.54 -0.16
CA ASP A 499 5.78 22.17 0.28
C ASP A 499 4.95 22.17 1.57
N LEU A 500 4.04 21.19 1.72
CA LEU A 500 3.19 21.07 2.91
C LEU A 500 4.01 21.06 4.21
N LEU A 501 5.20 20.43 4.19
CA LEU A 501 6.08 20.32 5.36
C LEU A 501 6.95 21.56 5.59
N ALA A 502 6.98 22.54 4.68
CA ALA A 502 7.85 23.71 4.79
C ALA A 502 7.57 24.56 6.05
N GLY A 503 6.33 24.58 6.54
CA GLY A 503 5.98 25.26 7.79
C GLY A 503 6.52 24.56 9.03
N ALA A 504 6.48 23.23 9.06
CA ALA A 504 7.00 22.43 10.17
C ALA A 504 8.53 22.32 10.15
N TRP A 505 9.15 22.46 8.97
CA TRP A 505 10.58 22.27 8.76
C TRP A 505 11.19 23.42 7.93
N PRO A 506 11.18 24.67 8.44
CA PRO A 506 11.54 25.86 7.64
C PRO A 506 13.02 25.97 7.25
N GLN A 507 13.91 25.22 7.93
CA GLN A 507 15.36 25.21 7.70
C GLN A 507 15.84 24.01 6.86
N ARG A 508 14.90 23.22 6.34
CA ARG A 508 15.16 21.96 5.63
C ARG A 508 14.70 22.09 4.17
N ASP A 509 15.03 21.11 3.34
CA ASP A 509 14.51 20.99 1.96
C ASP A 509 13.46 19.85 1.89
N PRO A 510 12.25 20.07 2.42
CA PRO A 510 11.26 19.00 2.51
C PRO A 510 10.63 18.67 1.15
N THR A 511 10.47 17.38 0.90
CA THR A 511 9.56 16.85 -0.11
C THR A 511 8.47 16.04 0.60
N SER A 512 7.26 16.57 0.65
CA SER A 512 6.07 15.82 1.09
C SER A 512 5.79 14.66 0.14
N LEU A 513 5.47 13.48 0.70
CA LEU A 513 5.28 12.25 -0.08
C LEU A 513 3.92 11.59 0.17
N LEU A 514 3.51 11.48 1.44
CA LEU A 514 2.25 10.83 1.82
C LEU A 514 1.61 11.54 2.99
N VAL A 515 0.28 11.51 3.03
CA VAL A 515 -0.52 11.87 4.19
C VAL A 515 -1.27 10.65 4.67
N TRP A 516 -1.35 10.42 5.98
CA TRP A 516 -2.31 9.47 6.52
C TRP A 516 -3.08 10.04 7.69
N THR A 517 -4.30 9.56 7.87
CA THR A 517 -5.22 10.03 8.91
C THR A 517 -5.54 8.90 9.87
N LEU A 518 -5.66 9.22 11.15
CA LEU A 518 -6.15 8.33 12.17
C LEU A 518 -7.50 8.83 12.70
N LYS A 519 -8.45 7.90 12.76
CA LYS A 519 -9.82 8.12 13.23
C LYS A 519 -10.14 7.05 14.28
N ALA A 520 -10.19 7.44 15.55
CA ALA A 520 -10.83 6.61 16.56
C ALA A 520 -12.34 6.66 16.36
N LYS A 521 -12.94 5.48 16.21
CA LYS A 521 -14.36 5.27 15.94
C LYS A 521 -14.72 3.81 16.18
N THR A 522 -15.97 3.53 16.51
CA THR A 522 -16.47 2.14 16.67
C THR A 522 -17.05 1.54 15.39
N VAL A 523 -17.42 2.40 14.43
CA VAL A 523 -18.12 2.00 13.20
C VAL A 523 -17.23 2.19 11.97
N ALA A 524 -17.06 1.13 11.19
CA ALA A 524 -16.29 1.18 9.96
C ALA A 524 -17.03 1.93 8.85
N ASP A 525 -16.28 2.32 7.83
CA ASP A 525 -16.81 2.94 6.63
C ASP A 525 -17.93 2.09 6.00
N PRO A 526 -18.91 2.75 5.35
CA PRO A 526 -20.02 2.07 4.70
C PRO A 526 -19.55 1.12 3.60
N ILE A 527 -20.20 -0.04 3.48
CA ILE A 527 -19.83 -1.10 2.53
C ILE A 527 -19.80 -0.61 1.08
N GLY A 528 -20.66 0.33 0.69
CA GLY A 528 -20.65 0.89 -0.66
C GLY A 528 -19.35 1.61 -1.03
N ASN A 529 -18.57 2.10 -0.06
CA ASN A 529 -17.23 2.63 -0.31
C ASN A 529 -16.24 1.50 -0.66
N GLU A 530 -16.49 0.26 -0.23
CA GLU A 530 -15.73 -0.92 -0.62
C GLU A 530 -16.24 -1.49 -1.95
N GLU A 531 -17.54 -1.35 -2.25
CA GLU A 531 -18.17 -1.84 -3.48
C GLU A 531 -17.50 -1.29 -4.74
N GLN A 532 -16.99 -0.05 -4.72
CA GLN A 532 -16.24 0.53 -5.85
C GLN A 532 -14.93 -0.21 -6.20
N LEU A 533 -14.39 -1.01 -5.28
CA LEU A 533 -13.16 -1.78 -5.50
C LEU A 533 -13.44 -3.22 -5.95
N LEU A 534 -14.68 -3.69 -5.83
CA LEU A 534 -15.02 -5.10 -6.06
C LEU A 534 -16.09 -5.27 -7.16
N ASN A 535 -16.86 -4.22 -7.46
CA ASN A 535 -17.95 -4.27 -8.43
C ASN A 535 -17.66 -3.33 -9.63
N PRO A 536 -17.48 -3.87 -10.86
CA PRO A 536 -17.23 -3.05 -12.05
C PRO A 536 -18.32 -2.03 -12.33
N ARG A 537 -19.59 -2.33 -12.01
CA ARG A 537 -20.73 -1.43 -12.24
C ARG A 537 -20.75 -0.23 -11.29
N ARG A 538 -19.94 -0.27 -10.23
CA ARG A 538 -19.88 0.74 -9.17
C ARG A 538 -18.47 1.35 -9.03
N LYS A 539 -17.55 0.98 -9.94
CA LYS A 539 -16.15 1.41 -9.91
C LYS A 539 -16.05 2.93 -9.99
N GLY A 540 -15.35 3.53 -9.03
CA GLY A 540 -15.02 4.95 -9.06
C GLY A 540 -14.01 5.28 -10.15
N ALA A 541 -13.97 6.54 -10.61
CA ALA A 541 -13.07 6.97 -11.69
C ALA A 541 -11.58 6.99 -11.32
N LEU A 542 -11.26 6.93 -10.02
CA LEU A 542 -9.90 7.08 -9.47
C LEU A 542 -9.38 5.79 -8.80
N VAL A 543 -10.09 4.67 -8.95
CA VAL A 543 -9.74 3.40 -8.32
C VAL A 543 -9.82 2.25 -9.34
N ASP A 544 -8.93 1.27 -9.22
CA ASP A 544 -9.08 0.02 -9.94
C ASP A 544 -9.90 -1.00 -9.14
N LEU A 545 -10.38 -2.04 -9.83
CA LEU A 545 -10.98 -3.22 -9.19
C LEU A 545 -9.89 -4.13 -8.63
N ARG A 546 -10.11 -4.74 -7.47
CA ARG A 546 -9.16 -5.71 -6.91
C ARG A 546 -9.00 -6.85 -7.91
N ALA A 547 -7.77 -7.27 -8.16
CA ALA A 547 -7.48 -8.31 -9.11
C ALA A 547 -7.75 -9.70 -8.50
N GLY A 548 -8.18 -10.65 -9.33
CA GLY A 548 -8.00 -12.07 -9.02
C GLY A 548 -6.53 -12.50 -9.20
N PRO A 549 -6.09 -13.60 -8.55
CA PRO A 549 -4.72 -14.11 -8.68
C PRO A 549 -4.30 -14.33 -10.13
N HIS A 550 -5.16 -14.99 -10.93
CA HIS A 550 -4.91 -15.31 -12.33
C HIS A 550 -4.68 -14.09 -13.24
N GLU A 551 -5.10 -12.89 -12.83
CA GLU A 551 -4.97 -11.67 -13.63
C GLU A 551 -3.56 -11.07 -13.54
N VAL A 552 -2.89 -11.22 -12.38
CA VAL A 552 -1.64 -10.50 -12.07
C VAL A 552 -0.54 -11.38 -11.47
N VAL A 553 -0.81 -12.66 -11.19
CA VAL A 553 0.18 -13.63 -10.70
C VAL A 553 0.28 -14.79 -11.67
N ARG A 554 1.51 -15.14 -12.04
CA ARG A 554 1.84 -16.30 -12.87
C ARG A 554 2.85 -17.18 -12.16
N LEU A 555 2.78 -18.48 -12.38
CA LEU A 555 3.78 -19.45 -11.96
C LEU A 555 4.59 -19.90 -13.17
N ARG A 556 5.91 -20.02 -13.00
CA ARG A 556 6.76 -20.68 -13.98
C ARG A 556 6.84 -22.17 -13.65
N VAL A 557 6.26 -23.02 -14.49
CA VAL A 557 6.16 -24.48 -14.29
C VAL A 557 6.61 -25.17 -15.58
N GLY A 558 7.63 -26.03 -15.51
CA GLY A 558 8.14 -26.75 -16.69
C GLY A 558 8.53 -25.85 -17.86
N GLY A 559 8.99 -24.61 -17.58
CA GLY A 559 9.32 -23.60 -18.60
C GLY A 559 8.11 -22.83 -19.17
N ALA A 560 6.87 -23.21 -18.83
CA ALA A 560 5.67 -22.49 -19.20
C ALA A 560 5.25 -21.50 -18.09
N PHE A 561 4.44 -20.49 -18.46
CA PHE A 561 3.87 -19.53 -17.51
C PHE A 561 2.38 -19.74 -17.36
N LEU A 562 1.97 -20.25 -16.19
CA LEU A 562 0.59 -20.57 -15.88
C LEU A 562 -0.02 -19.49 -14.97
N PRO A 563 -1.24 -19.00 -15.26
CA PRO A 563 -1.94 -18.07 -14.36
C PRO A 563 -2.29 -18.76 -13.04
N MET A 564 -2.00 -18.11 -11.91
CA MET A 564 -2.29 -18.66 -10.58
C MET A 564 -3.79 -18.88 -10.38
N ARG A 565 -4.18 -20.04 -9.84
CA ARG A 565 -5.60 -20.39 -9.57
C ARG A 565 -6.51 -20.22 -10.78
N ARG A 566 -6.05 -20.72 -11.93
CA ARG A 566 -6.87 -20.95 -13.11
C ARG A 566 -6.56 -22.34 -13.67
N ARG A 567 -7.53 -23.25 -13.54
CA ARG A 567 -7.39 -24.67 -13.92
C ARG A 567 -8.75 -25.20 -14.37
N ASP A 568 -8.77 -25.97 -15.46
CA ASP A 568 -9.97 -26.64 -15.98
C ASP A 568 -11.20 -25.73 -16.13
N GLY A 569 -10.99 -24.52 -16.69
CA GLY A 569 -12.04 -23.52 -16.87
C GLY A 569 -12.46 -22.77 -15.60
N ARG A 570 -12.03 -23.24 -14.41
CA ARG A 570 -12.26 -22.58 -13.13
C ARG A 570 -11.23 -21.47 -12.91
N VAL A 571 -11.68 -20.34 -12.34
CA VAL A 571 -10.83 -19.29 -11.78
C VAL A 571 -11.07 -19.19 -10.28
N ASN A 572 -10.13 -18.58 -9.55
CA ASN A 572 -10.27 -18.39 -8.10
C ASN A 572 -11.66 -17.83 -7.73
N GLY A 573 -12.40 -18.56 -6.90
CA GLY A 573 -13.58 -18.07 -6.21
C GLY A 573 -13.35 -17.92 -4.71
N GLU A 574 -12.21 -18.35 -4.18
CA GLU A 574 -11.94 -18.43 -2.75
C GLU A 574 -11.51 -17.08 -2.18
N ARG A 575 -11.80 -16.87 -0.89
CA ARG A 575 -11.32 -15.74 -0.10
C ARG A 575 -10.19 -16.21 0.81
N ALA A 576 -9.01 -15.60 0.69
CA ALA A 576 -7.85 -15.95 1.51
C ALA A 576 -8.15 -15.75 3.00
N PHE A 577 -7.73 -16.67 3.88
CA PHE A 577 -8.14 -16.65 5.30
C PHE A 577 -9.67 -16.62 5.49
N GLY A 578 -10.40 -17.34 4.62
CA GLY A 578 -11.86 -17.38 4.62
C GLY A 578 -12.42 -18.22 5.77
N GLU A 579 -11.65 -19.19 6.25
CA GLU A 579 -12.01 -20.07 7.37
C GLU A 579 -12.18 -19.32 8.70
N VAL A 580 -11.63 -18.10 8.84
CA VAL A 580 -11.88 -17.22 10.00
C VAL A 580 -13.34 -16.74 10.05
N GLY A 581 -14.06 -16.77 8.93
CA GLY A 581 -15.51 -16.53 8.90
C GLY A 581 -15.95 -15.08 9.10
N ASN A 582 -15.03 -14.10 9.05
CA ASN A 582 -15.30 -12.68 9.31
C ASN A 582 -15.94 -11.92 8.14
N PHE A 583 -17.04 -12.43 7.59
CA PHE A 583 -17.77 -11.81 6.48
C PHE A 583 -18.94 -10.96 6.97
N VAL A 584 -19.24 -9.89 6.23
CA VAL A 584 -20.35 -8.99 6.55
C VAL A 584 -21.70 -9.66 6.28
N THR A 585 -22.59 -9.57 7.26
CA THR A 585 -24.01 -9.91 7.18
C THR A 585 -24.85 -8.69 7.58
N ASP A 586 -26.16 -8.76 7.38
CA ASP A 586 -27.08 -7.84 8.07
C ASP A 586 -27.28 -8.23 9.54
N ALA A 587 -28.19 -7.52 10.22
CA ALA A 587 -28.49 -7.71 11.64
C ALA A 587 -29.17 -9.05 11.93
N GLU A 588 -29.89 -9.60 10.96
CA GLU A 588 -30.56 -10.90 11.02
C GLU A 588 -29.64 -12.06 10.62
N GLY A 589 -28.40 -11.76 10.22
CA GLY A 589 -27.41 -12.76 9.80
C GLY A 589 -27.50 -13.16 8.33
N ALA A 590 -28.31 -12.47 7.52
CA ALA A 590 -28.39 -12.74 6.10
C ALA A 590 -27.10 -12.31 5.38
N GLU A 591 -26.61 -13.21 4.53
CA GLU A 591 -25.32 -13.03 3.85
C GLU A 591 -25.49 -12.31 2.51
N ILE A 592 -24.45 -11.57 2.12
CA ILE A 592 -24.31 -11.11 0.74
C ILE A 592 -24.00 -12.34 -0.14
N PRO A 593 -24.86 -12.69 -1.12
CA PRO A 593 -24.61 -13.84 -2.00
C PRO A 593 -23.23 -13.75 -2.68
N GLY A 594 -22.44 -14.84 -2.62
CA GLY A 594 -21.09 -14.91 -3.20
C GLY A 594 -19.98 -14.22 -2.40
N ASN A 595 -20.29 -13.58 -1.26
CA ASN A 595 -19.27 -12.85 -0.48
C ASN A 595 -18.21 -13.78 0.12
N ARG A 596 -18.63 -14.92 0.69
CA ARG A 596 -17.74 -15.99 1.17
C ARG A 596 -16.91 -16.63 0.06
N GLY A 597 -17.35 -16.47 -1.19
CA GLY A 597 -16.71 -17.11 -2.33
C GLY A 597 -17.01 -18.61 -2.40
N SER A 598 -16.19 -19.33 -3.15
CA SER A 598 -16.23 -20.79 -3.26
C SER A 598 -14.83 -21.36 -3.02
N ALA A 599 -14.73 -22.41 -2.20
CA ALA A 599 -13.46 -23.05 -1.87
C ALA A 599 -12.72 -23.50 -3.14
N TRP A 600 -11.40 -23.32 -3.18
CA TRP A 600 -10.56 -23.99 -4.16
C TRP A 600 -10.54 -25.49 -3.82
N PRO A 601 -10.62 -26.40 -4.81
CA PRO A 601 -10.62 -27.83 -4.53
C PRO A 601 -9.43 -28.23 -3.66
N GLU A 602 -9.69 -28.96 -2.57
CA GLU A 602 -8.67 -29.29 -1.55
C GLU A 602 -7.45 -29.99 -2.15
N ALA A 603 -7.67 -30.94 -3.06
CA ALA A 603 -6.59 -31.63 -3.77
C ALA A 603 -5.69 -30.68 -4.59
N TRP A 604 -6.23 -29.57 -5.11
CA TRP A 604 -5.43 -28.56 -5.81
C TRP A 604 -4.76 -27.63 -4.81
N ALA A 605 -5.49 -27.17 -3.80
CA ALA A 605 -4.99 -26.29 -2.75
C ALA A 605 -3.80 -26.90 -1.98
N ALA A 606 -3.80 -28.21 -1.76
CA ALA A 606 -2.75 -28.95 -1.07
C ALA A 606 -1.57 -29.38 -1.97
N ALA A 607 -1.69 -29.24 -3.30
CA ALA A 607 -0.65 -29.67 -4.22
C ALA A 607 0.60 -28.79 -4.14
N ASP A 608 1.75 -29.38 -4.51
CA ASP A 608 2.93 -28.59 -4.87
C ASP A 608 2.62 -27.85 -6.19
N PRO A 609 2.66 -26.51 -6.20
CA PRO A 609 2.28 -25.71 -7.36
C PRO A 609 3.27 -25.77 -8.52
N TRP A 610 4.44 -26.40 -8.35
CA TRP A 610 5.45 -26.60 -9.41
C TRP A 610 5.59 -28.05 -9.86
N GLU A 611 4.91 -29.01 -9.23
CA GLU A 611 4.80 -30.35 -9.79
C GLU A 611 3.89 -30.32 -11.03
N THR A 612 4.35 -30.97 -12.10
CA THR A 612 3.55 -31.04 -13.34
C THR A 612 2.41 -32.02 -13.09
N PRO A 613 1.14 -31.65 -13.33
CA PRO A 613 0.00 -32.52 -13.08
C PRO A 613 -0.01 -33.77 -13.95
#